data_AF-A0A4Y8W9R2-F1
#
_entry.id   AF-A0A4Y8W9R2-F1
#
_cell.length_a   1.000
_cell.length_b   1.000
_cell.length_c   1.000
_cell.angle_alpha   90.00
_cell.angle_beta   90.00
_cell.angle_gamma   90.00
#
_symmetry.space_group_name_H-M   'P 1'
#
loop_
_entity.id
_entity.type
_entity.pdbx_description
1 polymer ?
#
loop_
_entity_poly.entity_id
_entity_poly.type
_entity_poly.pdbx_seq_one_letter_code
_entity_poly.pdbx_strand_id
1 'polypeptide(L)'
;MDCITPLKLEDIWLGSGLINDGQWLDEVNELITPNRINAMSILLERDSLIFSISSKDIIIFQSGIESSIRERVISSYKICKDLSEKITDTLSEYRILIVSKYNSNDQHCILFTNGTSVAVINEDKLSNTNDIYHETTHLFALSGYSMVDEGLATFIEDIASIFRDLEDVAVSNEWLEHKVRSRTNKSNPYVYGSASICSALLIGGIKNAKKLIRSCQNSSTEYECYLLMEESLKKADYLMSSKEACYKSINPTDDYFKGRHSLFKNQVSKIIKGDPVKYTYDEWLNIARCSVLLASEPSFDNELLDEIHKVSKKLPIDFINVRWLFSISSQVRIMYSFSSLDSFIDSSKLLIKTLVEKIEDTNLSKDAMIILLYLYYYLPKFAGGSNEDALSLSKELHDKHGIIIPQFKYVKNDS
;
A
#
# COMPACT_ATOMS: atom_id res chain seq x y z
N MET A 1 31.21 12.62 -16.39
CA MET A 1 31.16 13.79 -15.49
C MET A 1 30.01 14.62 -16.00
N ASP A 2 28.83 14.43 -15.44
CA ASP A 2 27.66 15.25 -15.70
C ASP A 2 26.92 15.44 -14.37
N CYS A 3 26.51 16.68 -14.17
CA CYS A 3 26.13 17.28 -12.90
C CYS A 3 24.80 16.71 -12.37
N ILE A 4 24.79 16.28 -11.12
CA ILE A 4 23.56 16.18 -10.33
C ILE A 4 23.23 17.62 -9.90
N THR A 5 22.16 18.16 -10.49
CA THR A 5 21.60 19.46 -10.11
C THR A 5 21.13 19.37 -8.65
N PRO A 6 21.62 20.21 -7.72
CA PRO A 6 21.10 20.24 -6.36
C PRO A 6 19.67 20.80 -6.41
N LEU A 7 18.74 20.09 -5.78
CA LEU A 7 17.38 20.59 -5.52
C LEU A 7 17.48 21.96 -4.82
N LYS A 8 16.91 22.98 -5.46
CA LYS A 8 16.77 24.31 -4.85
C LYS A 8 15.73 24.23 -3.73
N LEU A 9 16.15 24.63 -2.53
CA LEU A 9 15.39 24.67 -1.28
C LEU A 9 14.31 25.78 -1.22
N GLU A 10 13.78 26.23 -2.37
CA GLU A 10 12.80 27.32 -2.42
C GLU A 10 11.38 26.89 -1.98
N ASP A 11 11.14 25.60 -1.71
CA ASP A 11 9.81 25.04 -1.41
C ASP A 11 9.54 24.73 0.09
N ILE A 12 10.43 25.08 1.02
CA ILE A 12 10.16 24.92 2.46
C ILE A 12 9.46 26.17 3.02
N TRP A 13 8.14 26.17 2.97
CA TRP A 13 7.31 27.22 3.56
C TRP A 13 7.00 26.90 5.03
N LEU A 14 7.80 27.45 5.95
CA LEU A 14 7.45 27.53 7.38
C LEU A 14 7.01 28.98 7.65
N GLY A 15 5.71 29.20 7.80
CA GLY A 15 5.19 30.48 8.30
C GLY A 15 5.78 30.75 9.69
N SER A 16 6.33 31.92 10.03
CA SER A 16 6.19 33.25 9.44
C SER A 16 7.51 34.04 9.59
N GLY A 17 7.99 34.62 8.49
CA GLY A 17 9.13 35.54 8.49
C GLY A 17 9.96 35.46 7.22
N LEU A 18 9.71 36.36 6.26
CA LEU A 18 10.61 36.67 5.15
C LEU A 18 11.99 37.03 5.72
N ILE A 19 13.00 36.17 5.58
CA ILE A 19 14.40 36.55 5.79
C ILE A 19 15.25 35.87 4.71
N ASN A 20 15.94 36.71 3.95
CA ASN A 20 16.77 36.38 2.80
C ASN A 20 18.03 35.58 3.14
N ASP A 21 18.51 34.92 2.09
CA ASP A 21 19.88 34.53 1.78
C ASP A 21 20.42 33.23 2.42
N GLY A 22 20.93 32.37 1.53
CA GLY A 22 21.51 31.04 1.74
C GLY A 22 22.79 30.98 2.58
N GLN A 23 22.93 31.84 3.59
CA GLN A 23 23.95 31.72 4.65
C GLN A 23 23.52 30.78 5.79
N TRP A 24 22.22 30.46 5.93
CA TRP A 24 21.70 29.60 7.00
C TRP A 24 22.16 28.12 6.90
N LEU A 25 22.41 27.59 5.71
CA LEU A 25 22.74 26.17 5.52
C LEU A 25 24.13 25.79 6.02
N ASP A 26 25.10 26.69 5.90
CA ASP A 26 26.45 26.47 6.43
C ASP A 26 26.48 26.65 7.95
N GLU A 27 25.72 27.60 8.49
CA GLU A 27 25.62 27.81 9.94
C GLU A 27 24.81 26.71 10.65
N VAL A 28 23.72 26.20 10.06
CA VAL A 28 22.91 25.10 10.64
C VAL A 28 23.66 23.77 10.64
N ASN A 29 24.44 23.47 9.60
CA ASN A 29 25.31 22.29 9.56
C ASN A 29 26.36 22.31 10.69
N GLU A 30 26.83 23.50 11.08
CA GLU A 30 27.73 23.70 12.23
C GLU A 30 27.01 23.78 13.59
N LEU A 31 25.69 24.06 13.61
CA LEU A 31 24.92 24.35 14.83
C LEU A 31 24.27 23.12 15.49
N ILE A 32 24.06 22.01 14.77
CA ILE A 32 23.39 20.82 15.31
C ILE A 32 24.43 19.85 15.90
N THR A 33 24.91 20.17 17.10
CA THR A 33 25.60 19.23 18.00
C THR A 33 24.84 19.17 19.33
N PRO A 34 24.95 18.08 20.13
CA PRO A 34 24.25 17.94 21.41
C PRO A 34 24.42 19.12 22.37
N ASN A 35 25.54 19.85 22.25
CA ASN A 35 25.86 21.01 23.08
C ASN A 35 25.05 22.28 22.73
N ARG A 36 24.22 22.26 21.68
CA ARG A 36 23.45 23.44 21.21
C ARG A 36 21.94 23.18 21.06
N ILE A 37 21.39 22.18 21.75
CA ILE A 37 19.94 21.95 21.86
C ILE A 37 19.21 23.18 22.43
N ASN A 38 19.87 23.98 23.26
CA ASN A 38 19.36 25.27 23.74
C ASN A 38 19.17 26.31 22.61
N ALA A 39 19.87 26.19 21.48
CA ALA A 39 19.65 27.07 20.33
C ALA A 39 18.41 26.65 19.52
N MET A 40 18.11 25.35 19.46
CA MET A 40 16.86 24.85 18.84
C MET A 40 15.62 25.20 19.68
N SER A 41 15.70 25.20 21.02
CA SER A 41 14.60 25.69 21.86
C SER A 41 14.40 27.20 21.77
N ILE A 42 15.44 27.96 21.39
CA ILE A 42 15.33 29.39 21.07
C ILE A 42 14.61 29.61 19.73
N LEU A 43 14.69 28.65 18.79
CA LEU A 43 14.08 28.71 17.45
C LEU A 43 12.62 28.20 17.38
N LEU A 44 12.17 27.35 18.31
CA LEU A 44 10.83 26.70 18.30
C LEU A 44 9.78 27.38 19.19
N GLU A 45 9.84 28.72 19.34
CA GLU A 45 9.11 29.49 20.36
C GLU A 45 9.51 29.11 21.81
N ARG A 46 9.51 30.09 22.72
CA ARG A 46 10.08 30.01 24.07
C ARG A 46 9.48 28.94 25.02
N ASP A 47 8.51 28.15 24.57
CA ASP A 47 7.73 27.22 25.39
C ASP A 47 7.79 25.75 24.89
N SER A 48 8.89 25.32 24.27
CA SER A 48 9.10 23.92 23.88
C SER A 48 9.57 23.03 25.05
N LEU A 49 8.98 21.85 25.20
CA LEU A 49 9.42 20.83 26.15
C LEU A 49 10.40 19.86 25.47
N ILE A 50 11.65 19.85 25.93
CA ILE A 50 12.68 18.92 25.44
C ILE A 50 12.70 17.67 26.31
N PHE A 51 12.63 16.51 25.66
CA PHE A 51 12.74 15.21 26.28
C PHE A 51 13.94 14.45 25.71
N SER A 52 14.99 14.26 26.51
CA SER A 52 16.14 13.44 26.13
C SER A 52 15.87 11.98 26.49
N ILE A 53 15.87 11.11 25.47
CA ILE A 53 15.82 9.65 25.66
C ILE A 53 17.22 9.11 25.94
N SER A 54 18.22 9.65 25.24
CA SER A 54 19.64 9.38 25.44
C SER A 54 20.47 10.60 25.06
N SER A 55 21.80 10.52 25.19
CA SER A 55 22.71 11.57 24.69
C SER A 55 22.67 11.74 23.17
N LYS A 56 22.08 10.80 22.43
CA LYS A 56 21.97 10.79 20.97
C LYS A 56 20.53 10.90 20.45
N ASP A 57 19.55 10.73 21.33
CA ASP A 57 18.13 10.63 20.99
C ASP A 57 17.32 11.70 21.72
N ILE A 58 16.73 12.63 20.98
CA ILE A 58 16.01 13.79 21.52
C ILE A 58 14.63 13.86 20.90
N ILE A 59 13.61 14.09 21.73
CA ILE A 59 12.27 14.45 21.29
C ILE A 59 11.97 15.87 21.77
N ILE A 60 11.50 16.72 20.86
CA ILE A 60 11.11 18.10 21.16
C ILE A 60 9.61 18.21 20.96
N PHE A 61 8.89 18.54 22.02
CA PHE A 61 7.45 18.80 21.97
C PHE A 61 7.20 20.29 21.97
N GLN A 62 6.46 20.78 20.98
CA GLN A 62 5.98 22.14 20.99
C GLN A 62 5.02 22.39 22.17
N SER A 63 4.92 23.64 22.62
CA SER A 63 4.03 24.03 23.72
C SER A 63 2.58 23.59 23.47
N GLY A 64 1.92 23.14 24.54
CA GLY A 64 0.50 22.79 24.49
C GLY A 64 0.16 21.41 23.92
N ILE A 65 1.14 20.59 23.49
CA ILE A 65 0.89 19.16 23.19
C ILE A 65 0.44 18.44 24.48
N GLU A 66 -0.66 17.70 24.40
CA GLU A 66 -1.23 17.00 25.56
C GLU A 66 -0.29 15.92 26.12
N SER A 67 -0.34 15.69 27.44
CA SER A 67 0.51 14.68 28.09
C SER A 67 0.29 13.26 27.56
N SER A 68 -0.95 12.89 27.26
CA SER A 68 -1.33 11.61 26.65
C SER A 68 -0.65 11.39 25.30
N ILE A 69 -0.58 12.43 24.47
CA ILE A 69 0.08 12.41 23.17
C ILE A 69 1.59 12.27 23.35
N ARG A 70 2.19 13.01 24.30
CA ARG A 70 3.62 12.91 24.60
C ARG A 70 4.03 11.51 25.03
N GLU A 71 3.27 10.90 25.96
CA GLU A 71 3.53 9.55 26.44
C GLU A 71 3.48 8.52 25.30
N ARG A 72 2.49 8.65 24.42
CA ARG A 72 2.36 7.80 23.23
C ARG A 72 3.55 7.96 22.29
N VAL A 73 3.94 9.20 21.95
CA VAL A 73 5.11 9.43 21.07
C VAL A 73 6.39 8.86 21.68
N ILE A 74 6.63 9.06 22.98
CA ILE A 74 7.79 8.51 23.68
C ILE A 74 7.78 6.97 23.64
N SER A 75 6.61 6.36 23.85
CA SER A 75 6.47 4.90 23.76
C SER A 75 6.73 4.40 22.35
N SER A 76 6.14 5.04 21.34
CA SER A 76 6.31 4.68 19.94
C SER A 76 7.75 4.82 19.48
N TYR A 77 8.44 5.89 19.92
CA TYR A 77 9.86 6.07 19.61
C TYR A 77 10.72 4.92 20.12
N LYS A 78 10.48 4.46 21.36
CA LYS A 78 11.24 3.35 21.93
C LYS A 78 11.03 2.06 21.14
N ILE A 79 9.79 1.77 20.74
CA ILE A 79 9.46 0.60 19.90
C ILE A 79 10.17 0.69 18.55
N CYS A 80 10.05 1.84 17.86
CA CYS A 80 10.73 2.05 16.57
C CYS A 80 12.24 1.93 16.69
N LYS A 81 12.84 2.50 17.74
CA LYS A 81 14.27 2.38 18.02
C LYS A 81 14.68 0.92 18.16
N ASP A 82 14.00 0.17 19.02
CA ASP A 82 14.35 -1.21 19.32
C ASP A 82 14.23 -2.08 18.07
N LEU A 83 13.15 -1.95 17.30
CA LEU A 83 12.95 -2.71 16.07
C LEU A 83 13.92 -2.30 14.95
N SER A 84 14.16 -1.00 14.79
CA SER A 84 15.07 -0.47 13.76
C SER A 84 16.50 -0.92 14.03
N GLU A 85 17.03 -0.71 15.24
CA GLU A 85 18.39 -1.14 15.62
C GLU A 85 18.55 -2.68 15.56
N LYS A 86 17.45 -3.43 15.67
CA LYS A 86 17.43 -4.88 15.46
C LYS A 86 17.40 -5.31 14.00
N ILE A 87 17.15 -4.45 13.02
CA ILE A 87 17.05 -4.86 11.61
C ILE A 87 17.98 -4.08 10.66
N THR A 88 18.41 -2.88 11.03
CA THR A 88 19.35 -2.05 10.27
C THR A 88 20.54 -1.59 11.11
N ASP A 89 21.68 -1.39 10.46
CA ASP A 89 22.73 -0.56 11.03
C ASP A 89 22.22 0.90 10.97
N THR A 90 22.30 1.64 12.09
CA THR A 90 21.84 3.03 12.14
C THR A 90 22.81 3.94 11.39
N LEU A 91 22.31 4.74 10.45
CA LEU A 91 23.12 5.67 9.66
C LEU A 91 23.33 7.03 10.34
N SER A 92 22.42 7.41 11.22
CA SER A 92 22.48 8.64 12.01
C SER A 92 23.26 8.47 13.32
N GLU A 93 24.15 9.39 13.63
CA GLU A 93 24.78 9.53 14.94
C GLU A 93 23.85 10.19 15.97
N TYR A 94 23.08 11.20 15.55
CA TYR A 94 22.12 11.94 16.38
C TYR A 94 20.73 11.89 15.76
N ARG A 95 19.69 11.77 16.59
CA ARG A 95 18.30 11.59 16.16
C ARG A 95 17.39 12.54 16.91
N ILE A 96 16.70 13.41 16.17
CA ILE A 96 15.83 14.43 16.74
C ILE A 96 14.44 14.28 16.14
N LEU A 97 13.46 13.99 17.00
CA LEU A 97 12.05 14.01 16.63
C LEU A 97 11.41 15.31 17.13
N ILE A 98 10.81 16.08 16.23
CA ILE A 98 10.07 17.29 16.57
C ILE A 98 8.58 17.01 16.42
N VAL A 99 7.82 17.28 17.49
CA VAL A 99 6.36 17.15 17.51
C VAL A 99 5.76 18.55 17.48
N SER A 100 5.23 18.92 16.32
CA SER A 100 4.67 20.23 16.02
C SER A 100 3.15 20.23 16.23
N LYS A 101 2.62 21.37 16.67
CA LYS A 101 1.17 21.65 16.77
C LYS A 101 0.59 22.25 15.50
N TYR A 102 1.45 22.90 14.70
CA TYR A 102 1.02 23.64 13.53
C TYR A 102 0.91 22.72 12.31
N ASN A 103 -0.09 23.00 11.48
CA ASN A 103 -0.29 22.40 10.16
C ASN A 103 0.86 22.69 9.21
N SER A 104 1.94 21.91 9.30
CA SER A 104 2.84 21.71 8.17
C SER A 104 2.20 20.68 7.25
N ASN A 105 2.11 21.01 5.96
CA ASN A 105 1.54 20.11 4.96
C ASN A 105 2.37 18.83 4.79
N ASP A 106 3.67 18.87 5.14
CA ASP A 106 4.59 17.77 4.89
C ASP A 106 5.26 17.28 6.18
N GLN A 107 5.06 16.00 6.48
CA GLN A 107 5.99 15.24 7.31
C GLN A 107 7.24 15.02 6.46
N HIS A 108 8.40 15.27 7.04
CA HIS A 108 9.66 15.06 6.36
C HIS A 108 10.73 14.66 7.36
N CYS A 109 11.59 13.76 6.92
CA CYS A 109 12.79 13.38 7.62
C CYS A 109 14.00 13.79 6.78
N ILE A 110 14.99 14.40 7.41
CA ILE A 110 16.22 14.86 6.76
C ILE A 110 17.41 14.28 7.51
N LEU A 111 18.35 13.69 6.78
CA LEU A 111 19.67 13.29 7.27
C LEU A 111 20.71 14.33 6.85
N PHE A 112 21.32 15.00 7.83
CA PHE A 112 22.41 15.94 7.64
C PHE A 112 23.74 15.22 7.44
N THR A 113 24.67 15.86 6.73
CA THR A 113 26.03 15.33 6.47
C THR A 113 26.85 15.11 7.73
N ASN A 114 26.50 15.80 8.83
CA ASN A 114 27.11 15.62 10.15
C ASN A 114 26.56 14.39 10.92
N GLY A 115 25.72 13.57 10.28
CA GLY A 115 25.13 12.37 10.87
C GLY A 115 23.90 12.63 11.73
N THR A 116 23.33 13.83 11.73
CA THR A 116 22.07 14.09 12.46
C THR A 116 20.86 13.81 11.58
N SER A 117 19.91 12.99 12.06
CA SER A 117 18.58 12.87 11.47
C SER A 117 17.58 13.73 12.23
N VAL A 118 16.75 14.46 11.50
CA VAL A 118 15.64 15.23 12.06
C VAL A 118 14.34 14.85 11.36
N ALA A 119 13.34 14.46 12.14
CA ALA A 119 11.99 14.17 11.67
C ALA A 119 11.00 15.12 12.32
N VAL A 120 10.00 15.58 11.56
CA VAL A 120 8.92 16.43 12.07
C VAL A 120 7.58 15.73 11.92
N ILE A 121 6.86 15.57 13.04
CA ILE A 121 5.50 14.99 13.05
C ILE A 121 4.53 16.04 13.57
N ASN A 122 3.43 16.20 12.86
CA ASN A 122 2.37 17.14 13.22
C ASN A 122 1.31 16.46 14.11
N GLU A 123 0.83 17.17 15.13
CA GLU A 123 -0.17 16.73 16.10
C GLU A 123 -1.44 16.20 15.44
N ASP A 124 -1.91 16.84 14.36
CA ASP A 124 -3.13 16.43 13.64
C ASP A 124 -3.03 15.00 13.06
N LYS A 125 -1.81 14.57 12.72
CA LYS A 125 -1.51 13.21 12.24
C LYS A 125 -1.23 12.21 13.36
N LEU A 126 -1.01 12.67 14.60
CA LEU A 126 -0.82 11.79 15.76
C LEU A 126 -2.09 11.04 16.14
N SER A 127 -3.26 11.34 15.56
CA SER A 127 -4.46 10.50 15.74
C SER A 127 -4.23 9.05 15.29
N ASN A 128 -3.36 8.83 14.30
CA ASN A 128 -2.93 7.52 13.83
C ASN A 128 -1.53 7.18 14.39
N THR A 129 -1.44 6.14 15.23
CA THR A 129 -0.16 5.69 15.79
C THR A 129 0.79 5.15 14.70
N ASN A 130 0.25 4.70 13.56
CA ASN A 130 1.05 4.18 12.45
C ASN A 130 1.93 5.27 11.81
N ASP A 131 1.39 6.46 11.60
CA ASP A 131 2.14 7.60 11.06
C ASP A 131 3.33 7.96 11.99
N ILE A 132 3.18 7.77 13.30
CA ILE A 132 4.27 7.95 14.27
C ILE A 132 5.37 6.92 14.04
N TYR A 133 4.99 5.65 13.87
CA TYR A 133 5.95 4.58 13.65
C TYR A 133 6.72 4.76 12.34
N HIS A 134 6.01 5.13 11.28
CA HIS A 134 6.58 5.36 9.97
C HIS A 134 7.65 6.46 10.01
N GLU A 135 7.28 7.67 10.43
CA GLU A 135 8.19 8.83 10.44
C GLU A 135 9.35 8.66 11.42
N THR A 136 9.10 8.02 12.56
CA THR A 136 10.16 7.79 13.54
C THR A 136 11.19 6.78 13.01
N THR A 137 10.80 5.83 12.17
CA THR A 137 11.71 4.85 11.59
C THR A 137 12.74 5.50 10.66
N HIS A 138 12.34 6.54 9.92
CA HIS A 138 13.25 7.29 9.06
C HIS A 138 14.44 7.88 9.83
N LEU A 139 14.30 8.22 11.11
CA LEU A 139 15.43 8.70 11.91
C LEU A 139 16.62 7.72 11.94
N PHE A 140 16.37 6.42 11.77
CA PHE A 140 17.40 5.38 11.92
C PHE A 140 18.05 4.96 10.60
N ALA A 141 17.36 5.13 9.47
CA ALA A 141 17.65 4.34 8.28
C ALA A 141 17.60 5.09 6.95
N LEU A 142 17.82 6.41 6.94
CA LEU A 142 17.91 7.21 5.71
C LEU A 142 19.18 6.88 4.92
N SER A 143 19.05 5.95 3.97
CA SER A 143 20.09 5.57 3.01
C SER A 143 20.14 6.50 1.79
N GLY A 144 19.09 7.31 1.60
CA GLY A 144 18.91 8.12 0.39
C GLY A 144 18.29 7.33 -0.77
N TYR A 145 17.94 6.06 -0.55
CA TYR A 145 17.23 5.22 -1.52
C TYR A 145 15.82 4.96 -1.03
N SER A 146 14.83 5.50 -1.74
CA SER A 146 13.42 5.45 -1.34
C SER A 146 12.93 4.01 -1.11
N MET A 147 13.40 3.05 -1.91
CA MET A 147 13.07 1.63 -1.75
C MET A 147 13.45 1.05 -0.38
N VAL A 148 14.58 1.46 0.21
CA VAL A 148 15.00 0.99 1.55
C VAL A 148 14.32 1.81 2.62
N ASP A 149 14.35 3.13 2.47
CA ASP A 149 13.95 4.06 3.51
C ASP A 149 12.45 3.92 3.77
N GLU A 150 11.65 4.01 2.71
CA GLU A 150 10.19 3.83 2.77
C GLU A 150 9.78 2.38 3.00
N GLY A 151 10.54 1.44 2.44
CA GLY A 151 10.32 0.02 2.65
C GLY A 151 10.46 -0.38 4.11
N LEU A 152 11.49 0.11 4.78
CA LEU A 152 11.73 -0.15 6.19
C LEU A 152 10.72 0.58 7.08
N ALA A 153 10.42 1.84 6.79
CA ALA A 153 9.40 2.60 7.52
C ALA A 153 8.03 1.91 7.47
N THR A 154 7.61 1.47 6.28
CA THR A 154 6.38 0.70 6.07
C THR A 154 6.42 -0.64 6.79
N PHE A 155 7.56 -1.34 6.75
CA PHE A 155 7.72 -2.62 7.46
C PHE A 155 7.58 -2.45 8.99
N ILE A 156 8.24 -1.45 9.57
CA ILE A 156 8.16 -1.18 11.02
C ILE A 156 6.76 -0.74 11.42
N GLU A 157 6.13 0.14 10.64
CA GLU A 157 4.74 0.55 10.82
C GLU A 157 3.80 -0.66 10.91
N ASP A 158 3.96 -1.61 9.99
CA ASP A 158 3.16 -2.83 9.91
C ASP A 158 3.32 -3.75 11.14
N ILE A 159 4.53 -3.83 11.71
CA ILE A 159 4.81 -4.78 12.81
C ILE A 159 4.70 -4.18 14.20
N ALA A 160 4.96 -2.88 14.37
CA ALA A 160 5.07 -2.23 15.69
C ALA A 160 3.75 -2.24 16.48
N SER A 161 2.62 -2.37 15.80
CA SER A 161 1.30 -2.48 16.43
C SER A 161 0.87 -3.93 16.74
N ILE A 162 1.53 -4.92 16.13
CA ILE A 162 1.10 -6.33 16.15
C ILE A 162 2.07 -7.21 16.95
N PHE A 163 3.37 -6.97 16.80
CA PHE A 163 4.43 -7.82 17.35
C PHE A 163 5.18 -7.11 18.46
N ARG A 164 5.57 -7.86 19.48
CA ARG A 164 6.38 -7.34 20.59
C ARG A 164 7.86 -7.32 20.26
N ASP A 165 8.30 -8.20 19.37
CA ASP A 165 9.68 -8.31 18.96
C ASP A 165 9.85 -8.78 17.50
N LEU A 166 11.00 -8.47 16.90
CA LEU A 166 11.35 -8.85 15.54
C LEU A 166 11.52 -10.38 15.41
N GLU A 167 11.94 -11.06 16.47
CA GLU A 167 12.01 -12.52 16.55
C GLU A 167 10.64 -13.17 16.35
N ASP A 168 9.57 -12.57 16.91
CA ASP A 168 8.20 -13.05 16.75
C ASP A 168 7.73 -12.89 15.30
N VAL A 169 8.13 -11.80 14.63
CA VAL A 169 7.86 -11.59 13.21
C VAL A 169 8.56 -12.65 12.37
N ALA A 170 9.84 -12.93 12.66
CA ALA A 170 10.68 -13.84 11.89
C ALA A 170 10.20 -15.30 11.91
N VAL A 171 9.41 -15.70 12.93
CA VAL A 171 8.80 -17.04 13.01
C VAL A 171 7.35 -17.08 12.50
N SER A 172 6.77 -15.92 12.17
CA SER A 172 5.40 -15.80 11.66
C SER A 172 5.35 -16.00 10.14
N ASN A 173 5.62 -17.24 9.70
CA ASN A 173 5.69 -17.58 8.28
C ASN A 173 4.42 -17.19 7.50
N GLU A 174 3.23 -17.40 8.06
CA GLU A 174 1.97 -17.05 7.39
C GLU A 174 1.85 -15.55 7.12
N TRP A 175 2.20 -14.71 8.11
CA TRP A 175 2.18 -13.27 7.96
C TRP A 175 3.24 -12.78 6.97
N LEU A 176 4.45 -13.34 7.03
CA LEU A 176 5.55 -13.03 6.11
C LEU A 176 5.21 -13.42 4.66
N GLU A 177 4.71 -14.64 4.45
CA GLU A 177 4.27 -15.10 3.13
C GLU A 177 3.18 -14.20 2.55
N HIS A 178 2.22 -13.78 3.37
CA HIS A 178 1.18 -12.84 2.97
C HIS A 178 1.79 -11.50 2.53
N LYS A 179 2.68 -10.89 3.33
CA LYS A 179 3.33 -9.62 2.98
C LYS A 179 4.20 -9.71 1.72
N VAL A 180 4.90 -10.83 1.51
CA VAL A 180 5.68 -11.08 0.28
C VAL A 180 4.75 -11.20 -0.94
N ARG A 181 3.58 -11.83 -0.78
CA ARG A 181 2.56 -12.00 -1.83
C ARG A 181 1.75 -10.74 -2.12
N SER A 182 1.58 -9.85 -1.14
CA SER A 182 0.77 -8.64 -1.28
C SER A 182 1.50 -7.49 -1.98
N ARG A 183 2.70 -7.71 -2.55
CA ARG A 183 3.41 -6.67 -3.31
C ARG A 183 2.63 -6.32 -4.59
N THR A 184 1.97 -5.18 -4.60
CA THR A 184 1.01 -4.78 -5.64
C THR A 184 1.64 -4.08 -6.84
N ASN A 185 2.82 -3.48 -6.70
CA ASN A 185 3.46 -2.74 -7.79
C ASN A 185 4.98 -2.59 -7.59
N LYS A 186 5.80 -2.95 -8.60
CA LYS A 186 7.26 -2.73 -8.59
C LYS A 186 7.63 -1.24 -8.52
N SER A 187 6.71 -0.35 -8.90
CA SER A 187 6.93 1.11 -8.91
C SER A 187 6.61 1.82 -7.60
N ASN A 188 6.03 1.12 -6.61
CA ASN A 188 5.78 1.70 -5.29
C ASN A 188 6.88 1.27 -4.31
N PRO A 189 7.79 2.19 -3.90
CA PRO A 189 8.93 1.85 -3.05
C PRO A 189 8.53 1.34 -1.65
N TYR A 190 7.44 1.87 -1.09
CA TYR A 190 6.92 1.52 0.23
C TYR A 190 6.59 0.02 0.32
N VAL A 191 5.69 -0.43 -0.57
CA VAL A 191 5.17 -1.80 -0.56
C VAL A 191 6.23 -2.78 -1.04
N TYR A 192 7.02 -2.39 -2.05
CA TYR A 192 8.04 -3.25 -2.62
C TYR A 192 9.22 -3.48 -1.67
N GLY A 193 9.69 -2.42 -1.01
CA GLY A 193 10.76 -2.50 -0.02
C GLY A 193 10.36 -3.31 1.21
N SER A 194 9.16 -3.07 1.76
CA SER A 194 8.62 -3.85 2.89
C SER A 194 8.51 -5.34 2.55
N ALA A 195 7.92 -5.68 1.40
CA ALA A 195 7.84 -7.06 0.93
C ALA A 195 9.23 -7.71 0.73
N SER A 196 10.22 -6.94 0.29
CA SER A 196 11.60 -7.41 0.14
C SER A 196 12.25 -7.72 1.49
N ILE A 197 12.02 -6.90 2.51
CA ILE A 197 12.46 -7.16 3.89
C ILE A 197 11.76 -8.42 4.44
N CYS A 198 10.44 -8.53 4.27
CA CYS A 198 9.68 -9.73 4.65
C CYS A 198 10.19 -11.00 3.94
N SER A 199 10.57 -10.91 2.66
CA SER A 199 11.13 -12.06 1.95
C SER A 199 12.47 -12.51 2.52
N ALA A 200 13.33 -11.55 2.89
CA ALA A 200 14.60 -11.86 3.52
C ALA A 200 14.41 -12.51 4.90
N LEU A 201 13.44 -12.03 5.69
CA LEU A 201 13.03 -12.66 6.95
C LEU A 201 12.52 -14.08 6.72
N LEU A 202 11.69 -14.30 5.70
CA LEU A 202 11.13 -15.63 5.40
C LEU A 202 12.22 -16.64 5.00
N ILE A 203 13.25 -16.21 4.25
CA ILE A 203 14.31 -17.10 3.73
C ILE A 203 15.30 -17.50 4.84
N GLY A 204 15.63 -16.60 5.77
CA GLY A 204 16.71 -16.84 6.72
C GLY A 204 16.67 -16.00 7.99
N GLY A 205 15.48 -15.51 8.36
CA GLY A 205 15.23 -14.72 9.55
C GLY A 205 15.94 -13.37 9.56
N ILE A 206 16.09 -12.82 10.76
CA ILE A 206 16.66 -11.49 11.03
C ILE A 206 18.04 -11.32 10.38
N LYS A 207 18.86 -12.37 10.37
CA LYS A 207 20.20 -12.34 9.77
C LYS A 207 20.16 -11.97 8.28
N ASN A 208 19.22 -12.53 7.53
CA ASN A 208 19.11 -12.25 6.10
C ASN A 208 18.50 -10.88 5.84
N ALA A 209 17.52 -10.46 6.64
CA ALA A 209 16.95 -9.12 6.56
C ALA A 209 18.00 -8.03 6.81
N LYS A 210 18.78 -8.16 7.89
CA LYS A 210 19.94 -7.29 8.17
C LYS A 210 20.91 -7.23 7.00
N LYS A 211 21.25 -8.39 6.45
CA LYS A 211 22.19 -8.48 5.32
C LYS A 211 21.65 -7.77 4.08
N LEU A 212 20.36 -7.95 3.75
CA LEU A 212 19.72 -7.29 2.62
C LEU A 212 19.77 -5.78 2.79
N ILE A 213 19.30 -5.25 3.93
CA ILE A 213 19.27 -3.81 4.20
C ILE A 213 20.68 -3.23 4.12
N ARG A 214 21.65 -3.86 4.78
CA ARG A 214 23.06 -3.43 4.72
C ARG A 214 23.61 -3.44 3.30
N SER A 215 23.30 -4.45 2.48
CA SER A 215 23.73 -4.47 1.08
C SER A 215 23.08 -3.35 0.27
N CYS A 216 21.80 -3.04 0.53
CA CYS A 216 21.10 -1.94 -0.13
C CYS A 216 21.69 -0.57 0.27
N GLN A 217 21.96 -0.35 1.56
CA GLN A 217 22.57 0.88 2.08
C GLN A 217 23.99 1.11 1.53
N ASN A 218 24.73 0.04 1.25
CA ASN A 218 26.07 0.13 0.66
C ASN A 218 26.04 0.09 -0.88
N SER A 219 24.87 0.10 -1.51
CA SER A 219 24.76 0.13 -2.96
C SER A 219 25.23 1.47 -3.50
N SER A 220 25.84 1.45 -4.69
CA SER A 220 26.35 2.66 -5.35
C SER A 220 25.25 3.42 -6.10
N THR A 221 24.12 2.77 -6.36
CA THR A 221 22.96 3.33 -7.07
C THR A 221 21.65 2.77 -6.54
N GLU A 222 20.56 3.52 -6.74
CA GLU A 222 19.20 3.06 -6.41
C GLU A 222 18.79 1.82 -7.24
N TYR A 223 19.28 1.71 -8.49
CA TYR A 223 19.03 0.54 -9.33
C TYR A 223 19.68 -0.74 -8.79
N GLU A 224 20.91 -0.63 -8.26
CA GLU A 224 21.59 -1.76 -7.61
C GLU A 224 20.84 -2.21 -6.34
N CYS A 225 20.39 -1.25 -5.53
CA CYS A 225 19.51 -1.52 -4.38
C CYS A 225 18.24 -2.27 -4.83
N TYR A 226 17.58 -1.81 -5.89
CA TYR A 226 16.40 -2.47 -6.43
C TYR A 226 16.68 -3.92 -6.87
N LEU A 227 17.81 -4.19 -7.51
CA LEU A 227 18.19 -5.54 -7.93
C LEU A 227 18.37 -6.50 -6.74
N LEU A 228 18.99 -6.03 -5.65
CA LEU A 228 19.15 -6.80 -4.42
C LEU A 228 17.80 -7.16 -3.79
N MET A 229 16.89 -6.19 -3.73
CA MET A 229 15.51 -6.41 -3.26
C MET A 229 14.75 -7.40 -4.14
N GLU A 230 14.85 -7.26 -5.48
CA GLU A 230 14.23 -8.19 -6.41
C GLU A 230 14.80 -9.62 -6.29
N GLU A 231 16.10 -9.78 -6.03
CA GLU A 231 16.72 -11.09 -5.82
C GLU A 231 16.17 -11.75 -4.54
N SER A 232 15.98 -10.99 -3.46
CA SER A 232 15.38 -11.49 -2.22
C SER A 232 13.96 -12.01 -2.48
N LEU A 233 13.13 -11.22 -3.17
CA LEU A 233 11.77 -11.62 -3.52
C LEU A 233 11.75 -12.89 -4.38
N LYS A 234 12.60 -12.98 -5.41
CA LYS A 234 12.69 -14.17 -6.28
C LYS A 234 13.04 -15.44 -5.50
N LYS A 235 13.94 -15.34 -4.51
CA LYS A 235 14.31 -16.48 -3.64
C LYS A 235 13.15 -16.92 -2.76
N ALA A 236 12.40 -15.99 -2.18
CA ALA A 236 11.22 -16.30 -1.39
C ALA A 236 10.12 -16.92 -2.26
N ASP A 237 9.86 -16.36 -3.45
CA ASP A 237 8.90 -16.92 -4.40
C ASP A 237 9.26 -18.37 -4.76
N TYR A 238 10.54 -18.67 -4.99
CA TYR A 238 10.99 -20.04 -5.24
C TYR A 238 10.69 -20.98 -4.06
N LEU A 239 11.00 -20.57 -2.82
CA LEU A 239 10.69 -21.35 -1.62
C LEU A 239 9.19 -21.57 -1.42
N MET A 240 8.40 -20.52 -1.61
CA MET A 240 6.95 -20.54 -1.46
C MET A 240 6.28 -21.39 -2.55
N SER A 241 6.76 -21.30 -3.78
CA SER A 241 6.29 -22.13 -4.90
C SER A 241 6.63 -23.62 -4.73
N SER A 242 7.67 -23.94 -3.95
CA SER A 242 8.04 -25.33 -3.62
C SER A 242 7.16 -25.98 -2.55
N LYS A 243 6.43 -25.17 -1.75
CA LYS A 243 5.63 -25.66 -0.61
C LYS A 243 4.16 -25.82 -0.89
N GLU A 244 3.58 -25.04 -1.78
CA GLU A 244 2.23 -25.26 -2.32
C GLU A 244 2.12 -24.28 -3.47
N ALA A 245 2.35 -24.76 -4.69
CA ALA A 245 2.03 -23.98 -5.87
C ALA A 245 0.54 -23.62 -5.76
N CYS A 246 0.25 -22.33 -5.60
CA CYS A 246 -1.07 -21.79 -5.84
C CYS A 246 -1.55 -22.39 -7.17
N TYR A 247 -2.69 -23.07 -7.13
CA TYR A 247 -3.26 -23.78 -8.27
C TYR A 247 -3.15 -22.89 -9.51
N LYS A 248 -2.35 -23.31 -10.50
CA LYS A 248 -2.26 -22.77 -11.86
C LYS A 248 -3.05 -21.48 -12.02
N SER A 249 -2.42 -20.31 -11.85
CA SER A 249 -2.96 -18.97 -12.15
C SER A 249 -4.47 -19.02 -12.36
N ILE A 250 -5.26 -19.00 -11.27
CA ILE A 250 -6.70 -19.21 -11.36
C ILE A 250 -7.23 -18.14 -12.32
N ASN A 251 -7.45 -18.53 -13.56
CA ASN A 251 -8.15 -17.77 -14.58
C ASN A 251 -9.46 -18.52 -14.79
N PRO A 252 -10.36 -18.49 -13.81
CA PRO A 252 -11.56 -19.29 -13.85
C PRO A 252 -12.52 -18.73 -14.92
N THR A 253 -12.26 -17.52 -15.44
CA THR A 253 -13.00 -16.97 -16.58
C THR A 253 -12.90 -17.84 -17.83
N ASP A 254 -11.83 -18.59 -18.02
CA ASP A 254 -11.71 -19.58 -19.10
C ASP A 254 -12.78 -20.68 -19.00
N ASP A 255 -13.05 -21.17 -17.80
CA ASP A 255 -14.08 -22.18 -17.55
C ASP A 255 -15.46 -21.60 -17.83
N TYR A 256 -15.70 -20.35 -17.43
CA TYR A 256 -16.93 -19.63 -17.73
C TYR A 256 -17.14 -19.48 -19.24
N PHE A 257 -16.19 -18.91 -19.97
CA PHE A 257 -16.31 -18.68 -21.42
C PHE A 257 -16.30 -19.95 -22.27
N LYS A 258 -15.83 -21.08 -21.71
CA LYS A 258 -15.97 -22.42 -22.32
C LYS A 258 -17.32 -23.08 -22.02
N GLY A 259 -18.26 -22.40 -21.35
CA GLY A 259 -19.58 -22.92 -21.01
C GLY A 259 -19.60 -23.86 -19.79
N ARG A 260 -18.52 -23.94 -19.00
CA ARG A 260 -18.40 -24.81 -17.82
C ARG A 260 -18.84 -24.08 -16.54
N HIS A 261 -20.03 -23.46 -16.56
CA HIS A 261 -20.47 -22.52 -15.52
C HIS A 261 -20.56 -23.16 -14.12
N SER A 262 -21.00 -24.42 -14.00
CA SER A 262 -21.06 -25.13 -12.71
C SER A 262 -19.66 -25.36 -12.10
N LEU A 263 -18.67 -25.72 -12.93
CA LEU A 263 -17.29 -25.90 -12.50
C LEU A 263 -16.69 -24.55 -12.07
N PHE A 264 -16.91 -23.51 -12.88
CA PHE A 264 -16.50 -22.14 -12.58
C PHE A 264 -17.06 -21.66 -11.24
N LYS A 265 -18.40 -21.74 -11.05
CA LYS A 265 -19.08 -21.33 -9.82
C LYS A 265 -18.53 -22.08 -8.61
N ASN A 266 -18.32 -23.39 -8.72
CA ASN A 266 -17.77 -24.20 -7.63
C ASN A 266 -16.34 -23.81 -7.24
N GLN A 267 -15.48 -23.50 -8.22
CA GLN A 267 -14.11 -23.05 -7.96
C GLN A 267 -14.11 -21.70 -7.24
N VAL A 268 -14.83 -20.71 -7.79
CA VAL A 268 -14.91 -19.36 -7.20
C VAL A 268 -15.54 -19.39 -5.80
N SER A 269 -16.60 -20.20 -5.60
CA SER A 269 -17.24 -20.37 -4.30
C SER A 269 -16.32 -20.99 -3.25
N LYS A 270 -15.51 -21.99 -3.63
CA LYS A 270 -14.53 -22.60 -2.71
C LYS A 270 -13.47 -21.60 -2.24
N ILE A 271 -13.07 -20.69 -3.13
CA ILE A 271 -12.09 -19.64 -2.83
C ILE A 271 -12.71 -18.60 -1.88
N ILE A 272 -13.92 -18.12 -2.19
CA ILE A 272 -14.64 -17.13 -1.36
C ILE A 272 -14.99 -17.70 0.02
N LYS A 273 -15.37 -18.98 0.11
CA LYS A 273 -15.64 -19.66 1.39
C LYS A 273 -14.36 -20.11 2.13
N GLY A 274 -13.20 -19.99 1.47
CA GLY A 274 -11.90 -20.34 2.02
C GLY A 274 -11.33 -19.24 2.93
N ASP A 275 -10.11 -19.46 3.41
CA ASP A 275 -9.40 -18.46 4.20
C ASP A 275 -8.88 -17.33 3.28
N PRO A 276 -9.25 -16.06 3.53
CA PRO A 276 -8.90 -14.96 2.66
C PRO A 276 -7.39 -14.72 2.52
N VAL A 277 -6.59 -15.16 3.49
CA VAL A 277 -5.14 -14.89 3.59
C VAL A 277 -4.32 -15.66 2.55
N LYS A 278 -4.90 -16.65 1.86
CA LYS A 278 -4.16 -17.54 0.95
C LYS A 278 -3.83 -16.96 -0.43
N TYR A 279 -4.50 -15.89 -0.85
CA TYR A 279 -4.46 -15.41 -2.23
C TYR A 279 -3.74 -14.06 -2.36
N THR A 280 -3.01 -13.86 -3.46
CA THR A 280 -2.35 -12.60 -3.80
C THR A 280 -3.36 -11.51 -4.14
N TYR A 281 -2.91 -10.25 -4.24
CA TYR A 281 -3.76 -9.16 -4.71
C TYR A 281 -4.33 -9.42 -6.11
N ASP A 282 -3.50 -9.85 -7.06
CA ASP A 282 -3.95 -10.13 -8.43
C ASP A 282 -4.93 -11.30 -8.49
N GLU A 283 -4.74 -12.29 -7.64
CA GLU A 283 -5.70 -13.39 -7.49
C GLU A 283 -7.01 -12.88 -6.91
N TRP A 284 -6.97 -12.07 -5.84
CA TRP A 284 -8.16 -11.45 -5.28
C TRP A 284 -8.88 -10.53 -6.26
N LEU A 285 -8.12 -9.77 -7.07
CA LEU A 285 -8.66 -8.92 -8.12
C LEU A 285 -9.36 -9.77 -9.19
N ASN A 286 -8.75 -10.87 -9.61
CA ASN A 286 -9.38 -11.82 -10.52
C ASN A 286 -10.61 -12.50 -9.91
N ILE A 287 -10.58 -12.87 -8.64
CA ILE A 287 -11.74 -13.44 -7.93
C ILE A 287 -12.86 -12.41 -7.81
N ALA A 288 -12.54 -11.15 -7.53
CA ALA A 288 -13.52 -10.08 -7.49
C ALA A 288 -14.15 -9.82 -8.87
N ARG A 289 -13.35 -9.80 -9.95
CA ARG A 289 -13.87 -9.77 -11.33
C ARG A 289 -14.81 -10.94 -11.61
N CYS A 290 -14.42 -12.14 -11.21
CA CYS A 290 -15.25 -13.34 -11.37
C CYS A 290 -16.54 -13.28 -10.55
N SER A 291 -16.51 -12.65 -9.38
CA SER A 291 -17.72 -12.42 -8.58
C SER A 291 -18.71 -11.50 -9.27
N VAL A 292 -18.24 -10.47 -9.98
CA VAL A 292 -19.10 -9.58 -10.78
C VAL A 292 -19.69 -10.33 -11.97
N LEU A 293 -18.87 -11.15 -12.65
CA LEU A 293 -19.33 -11.99 -13.76
C LEU A 293 -20.42 -12.96 -13.32
N LEU A 294 -20.23 -13.63 -12.17
CA LEU A 294 -21.25 -14.49 -11.57
C LEU A 294 -22.51 -13.70 -11.17
N ALA A 295 -22.36 -12.52 -10.56
CA ALA A 295 -23.49 -11.67 -10.18
C ALA A 295 -24.28 -11.14 -11.39
N SER A 296 -23.64 -11.07 -12.56
CA SER A 296 -24.28 -10.68 -13.82
C SER A 296 -25.20 -11.78 -14.38
N GLU A 297 -25.11 -13.03 -13.87
CA GLU A 297 -26.04 -14.10 -14.22
C GLU A 297 -27.37 -13.99 -13.43
N PRO A 298 -28.54 -14.10 -14.09
CA PRO A 298 -29.85 -13.98 -13.43
C PRO A 298 -30.08 -14.98 -12.27
N SER A 299 -29.42 -16.13 -12.29
CA SER A 299 -29.56 -17.23 -11.34
C SER A 299 -28.50 -17.23 -10.22
N PHE A 300 -27.80 -16.10 -10.02
CA PHE A 300 -26.82 -15.97 -8.95
C PHE A 300 -27.45 -16.17 -7.55
N ASP A 301 -26.72 -16.88 -6.69
CA ASP A 301 -27.20 -17.33 -5.38
C ASP A 301 -26.91 -16.29 -4.28
N ASN A 302 -27.91 -16.03 -3.43
CA ASN A 302 -27.77 -15.11 -2.30
C ASN A 302 -26.77 -15.62 -1.25
N GLU A 303 -26.62 -16.93 -1.08
CA GLU A 303 -25.66 -17.49 -0.12
C GLU A 303 -24.22 -17.08 -0.46
N LEU A 304 -23.88 -17.10 -1.76
CA LEU A 304 -22.54 -16.70 -2.21
C LEU A 304 -22.33 -15.19 -2.08
N LEU A 305 -23.38 -14.38 -2.20
CA LEU A 305 -23.31 -12.94 -1.97
C LEU A 305 -22.95 -12.60 -0.51
N ASP A 306 -23.59 -13.27 0.45
CA ASP A 306 -23.29 -13.09 1.86
C ASP A 306 -21.83 -13.44 2.19
N GLU A 307 -21.32 -14.51 1.58
CA GLU A 307 -19.91 -14.91 1.71
C GLU A 307 -18.96 -13.90 1.06
N ILE A 308 -19.29 -13.35 -0.12
CA ILE A 308 -18.54 -12.24 -0.74
C ILE A 308 -18.48 -11.05 0.22
N HIS A 309 -19.60 -10.68 0.82
CA HIS A 309 -19.64 -9.55 1.75
C HIS A 309 -18.78 -9.80 2.99
N LYS A 310 -18.85 -11.01 3.56
CA LYS A 310 -18.01 -11.43 4.69
C LYS A 310 -16.52 -11.39 4.33
N VAL A 311 -16.12 -11.92 3.18
CA VAL A 311 -14.72 -11.92 2.74
C VAL A 311 -14.22 -10.51 2.45
N SER A 312 -15.03 -9.67 1.79
CA SER A 312 -14.62 -8.30 1.45
C SER A 312 -14.23 -7.47 2.69
N LYS A 313 -14.89 -7.72 3.83
CA LYS A 313 -14.58 -7.07 5.11
C LYS A 313 -13.30 -7.59 5.76
N LYS A 314 -12.92 -8.83 5.47
CA LYS A 314 -11.72 -9.49 6.03
C LYS A 314 -10.44 -9.21 5.24
N LEU A 315 -10.56 -8.76 3.98
CA LEU A 315 -9.39 -8.40 3.19
C LEU A 315 -8.59 -7.27 3.85
N PRO A 316 -7.29 -7.12 3.57
CA PRO A 316 -6.52 -5.94 3.99
C PRO A 316 -7.14 -4.61 3.52
N ILE A 317 -6.82 -3.50 4.18
CA ILE A 317 -7.43 -2.19 3.90
C ILE A 317 -6.94 -1.58 2.57
N ASP A 318 -5.70 -1.90 2.20
CA ASP A 318 -5.02 -1.53 0.95
C ASP A 318 -5.58 -2.24 -0.28
N PHE A 319 -6.43 -3.25 -0.11
CA PHE A 319 -7.15 -3.95 -1.20
C PHE A 319 -8.38 -3.16 -1.68
N ILE A 320 -8.27 -1.84 -1.77
CA ILE A 320 -9.36 -0.90 -2.05
C ILE A 320 -10.08 -1.28 -3.35
N ASN A 321 -9.32 -1.60 -4.41
CA ASN A 321 -9.87 -1.95 -5.72
C ASN A 321 -10.62 -3.29 -5.71
N VAL A 322 -10.11 -4.29 -4.99
CA VAL A 322 -10.77 -5.59 -4.82
C VAL A 322 -12.08 -5.42 -4.05
N ARG A 323 -12.04 -4.67 -2.94
CA ARG A 323 -13.23 -4.35 -2.14
C ARG A 323 -14.27 -3.59 -2.96
N TRP A 324 -13.82 -2.64 -3.79
CA TRP A 324 -14.69 -1.92 -4.71
C TRP A 324 -15.36 -2.86 -5.72
N LEU A 325 -14.62 -3.78 -6.35
CA LEU A 325 -15.19 -4.78 -7.27
C LEU A 325 -16.21 -5.70 -6.57
N PHE A 326 -15.98 -6.10 -5.32
CA PHE A 326 -16.98 -6.84 -4.53
C PHE A 326 -18.23 -6.02 -4.19
N SER A 327 -18.09 -4.70 -4.02
CA SER A 327 -19.25 -3.81 -3.93
C SER A 327 -20.02 -3.78 -5.24
N ILE A 328 -19.34 -3.77 -6.39
CA ILE A 328 -20.01 -3.81 -7.71
C ILE A 328 -20.81 -5.11 -7.88
N SER A 329 -20.27 -6.27 -7.52
CA SER A 329 -21.03 -7.54 -7.61
C SER A 329 -22.29 -7.51 -6.74
N SER A 330 -22.22 -6.87 -5.57
CA SER A 330 -23.37 -6.65 -4.71
C SER A 330 -24.42 -5.73 -5.35
N GLN A 331 -24.00 -4.64 -6.00
CA GLN A 331 -24.89 -3.72 -6.70
C GLN A 331 -25.60 -4.41 -7.87
N VAL A 332 -24.87 -5.19 -8.68
CA VAL A 332 -25.46 -5.97 -9.80
C VAL A 332 -26.50 -6.95 -9.28
N ARG A 333 -26.25 -7.60 -8.15
CA ARG A 333 -27.24 -8.52 -7.55
C ARG A 333 -28.49 -7.80 -7.06
N ILE A 334 -28.34 -6.65 -6.40
CA ILE A 334 -29.48 -5.82 -5.98
C ILE A 334 -30.34 -5.45 -7.20
N MET A 335 -29.72 -5.12 -8.33
CA MET A 335 -30.46 -4.81 -9.55
C MET A 335 -31.38 -5.96 -9.98
N TYR A 336 -30.88 -7.20 -10.01
CA TYR A 336 -31.69 -8.37 -10.33
C TYR A 336 -32.79 -8.70 -9.31
N SER A 337 -32.79 -8.07 -8.13
CA SER A 337 -33.86 -8.21 -7.14
C SER A 337 -35.05 -7.26 -7.37
N PHE A 338 -34.91 -6.26 -8.25
CA PHE A 338 -36.01 -5.34 -8.54
C PHE A 338 -37.13 -6.03 -9.31
N SER A 339 -38.35 -5.94 -8.77
CA SER A 339 -39.57 -6.40 -9.44
C SER A 339 -40.07 -5.42 -10.50
N SER A 340 -39.64 -4.15 -10.43
CA SER A 340 -39.98 -3.10 -11.40
C SER A 340 -38.92 -3.00 -12.49
N LEU A 341 -39.37 -3.04 -13.74
CA LEU A 341 -38.50 -2.85 -14.90
C LEU A 341 -37.83 -1.47 -14.91
N ASP A 342 -38.55 -0.41 -14.52
CA ASP A 342 -38.01 0.94 -14.50
C ASP A 342 -36.90 1.09 -13.45
N SER A 343 -37.10 0.51 -12.26
CA SER A 343 -36.09 0.53 -11.19
C SER A 343 -34.83 -0.27 -11.56
N PHE A 344 -35.00 -1.38 -12.30
CA PHE A 344 -33.88 -2.13 -12.87
C PHE A 344 -33.10 -1.28 -13.87
N ILE A 345 -33.80 -0.65 -14.82
CA ILE A 345 -33.17 0.19 -15.86
C ILE A 345 -32.41 1.37 -15.26
N ASP A 346 -33.02 2.09 -14.31
CA ASP A 346 -32.39 3.28 -13.72
C ASP A 346 -31.15 2.91 -12.88
N SER A 347 -31.22 1.81 -12.13
CA SER A 347 -30.09 1.31 -11.37
C SER A 347 -28.95 0.82 -12.27
N SER A 348 -29.28 0.14 -13.38
CA SER A 348 -28.27 -0.23 -14.39
C SER A 348 -27.55 0.98 -14.98
N LYS A 349 -28.30 2.03 -15.35
CA LYS A 349 -27.72 3.26 -15.91
C LYS A 349 -26.80 3.94 -14.91
N LEU A 350 -27.18 3.98 -13.63
CA LEU A 350 -26.36 4.56 -12.57
C LEU A 350 -25.06 3.76 -12.38
N LEU A 351 -25.14 2.42 -12.38
CA LEU A 351 -23.97 1.57 -12.27
C LEU A 351 -23.02 1.75 -13.47
N ILE A 352 -23.56 1.74 -14.69
CA ILE A 352 -22.78 1.97 -15.92
C ILE A 352 -22.08 3.33 -15.85
N LYS A 353 -22.79 4.40 -15.47
CA LYS A 353 -22.21 5.73 -15.32
C LYS A 353 -21.07 5.74 -14.31
N THR A 354 -21.26 5.13 -13.15
CA THR A 354 -20.22 5.02 -12.10
C THR A 354 -18.97 4.30 -12.61
N LEU A 355 -19.14 3.26 -13.42
CA LEU A 355 -18.03 2.53 -14.02
C LEU A 355 -17.33 3.35 -15.11
N VAL A 356 -18.07 4.10 -15.93
CA VAL A 356 -17.51 4.97 -16.96
C VAL A 356 -16.64 6.06 -16.33
N GLU A 357 -17.08 6.67 -15.23
CA GLU A 357 -16.29 7.64 -14.48
C GLU A 357 -14.98 7.03 -13.94
N LYS A 358 -14.93 5.72 -13.72
CA LYS A 358 -13.74 4.97 -13.29
C LYS A 358 -12.82 4.52 -14.42
N ILE A 359 -13.19 4.71 -15.69
CA ILE A 359 -12.29 4.41 -16.82
C ILE A 359 -11.11 5.38 -16.88
N GLU A 360 -11.31 6.62 -16.44
CA GLU A 360 -10.28 7.67 -16.40
C GLU A 360 -9.35 7.55 -15.18
N ASP A 361 -9.66 6.65 -14.24
CA ASP A 361 -8.84 6.37 -13.05
C ASP A 361 -7.62 5.52 -13.42
N THR A 362 -6.41 5.99 -13.12
CA THR A 362 -5.16 5.30 -13.49
C THR A 362 -5.00 3.91 -12.85
N ASN A 363 -5.67 3.67 -11.72
CA ASN A 363 -5.55 2.42 -10.97
C ASN A 363 -6.70 1.43 -11.25
N LEU A 364 -7.86 1.95 -11.68
CA LEU A 364 -9.08 1.15 -11.89
C LEU A 364 -9.53 1.07 -13.35
N SER A 365 -8.92 1.83 -14.26
CA SER A 365 -9.30 1.91 -15.68
C SER A 365 -9.56 0.54 -16.30
N LYS A 366 -8.56 -0.35 -16.24
CA LYS A 366 -8.64 -1.69 -16.82
C LYS A 366 -9.77 -2.51 -16.22
N ASP A 367 -9.91 -2.48 -14.91
CA ASP A 367 -10.94 -3.21 -14.17
C ASP A 367 -12.34 -2.71 -14.50
N ALA A 368 -12.55 -1.40 -14.46
CA ALA A 368 -13.82 -0.76 -14.79
C ALA A 368 -14.26 -1.10 -16.23
N MET A 369 -13.32 -1.06 -17.18
CA MET A 369 -13.58 -1.45 -18.58
C MET A 369 -13.94 -2.94 -18.71
N ILE A 370 -13.24 -3.85 -18.02
CA ILE A 370 -13.57 -5.29 -18.03
C ILE A 370 -14.97 -5.53 -17.45
N ILE A 371 -15.31 -4.87 -16.35
CA ILE A 371 -16.63 -5.02 -15.73
C ILE A 371 -17.73 -4.46 -16.62
N LEU A 372 -17.55 -3.26 -17.19
CA LEU A 372 -18.50 -2.69 -18.14
C LEU A 372 -18.74 -3.62 -19.32
N LEU A 373 -17.69 -4.28 -19.83
CA LEU A 373 -17.83 -5.26 -20.88
C LEU A 373 -18.72 -6.43 -20.46
N TYR A 374 -18.52 -6.99 -19.26
CA TYR A 374 -19.39 -8.04 -18.73
C TYR A 374 -20.84 -7.57 -18.63
N LEU A 375 -21.06 -6.37 -18.09
CA LEU A 375 -22.40 -5.80 -17.98
C LEU A 375 -23.04 -5.60 -19.35
N TYR A 376 -22.32 -5.09 -20.35
CA TYR A 376 -22.88 -4.89 -21.69
C TYR A 376 -23.25 -6.20 -22.40
N TYR A 377 -22.52 -7.29 -22.13
CA TYR A 377 -22.83 -8.61 -22.69
C TYR A 377 -23.95 -9.35 -21.95
N TYR A 378 -24.02 -9.22 -20.63
CA TYR A 378 -24.87 -10.08 -19.80
C TYR A 378 -26.10 -9.36 -19.23
N LEU A 379 -26.13 -8.02 -19.18
CA LEU A 379 -27.37 -7.30 -18.90
C LEU A 379 -28.28 -7.28 -20.15
N PRO A 380 -29.61 -7.36 -19.97
CA PRO A 380 -30.53 -7.22 -21.08
C PRO A 380 -30.34 -5.90 -21.84
N LYS A 381 -30.57 -5.90 -23.15
CA LYS A 381 -30.41 -4.71 -24.01
C LYS A 381 -31.21 -3.49 -23.52
N PHE A 382 -32.40 -3.73 -22.96
CA PHE A 382 -33.26 -2.69 -22.41
C PHE A 382 -32.75 -2.11 -21.08
N ALA A 383 -31.83 -2.79 -20.40
CA ALA A 383 -31.26 -2.41 -19.12
C ALA A 383 -29.87 -1.75 -19.25
N GLY A 384 -29.58 -1.18 -20.42
CA GLY A 384 -28.29 -0.54 -20.71
C GLY A 384 -27.22 -1.46 -21.29
N GLY A 385 -27.52 -2.75 -21.54
CA GLY A 385 -26.63 -3.66 -22.27
C GLY A 385 -26.59 -3.34 -23.78
N SER A 386 -25.41 -3.37 -24.40
CA SER A 386 -25.29 -3.12 -25.85
C SER A 386 -24.08 -3.85 -26.42
N ASN A 387 -24.32 -4.74 -27.38
CA ASN A 387 -23.24 -5.45 -28.07
C ASN A 387 -22.30 -4.49 -28.82
N GLU A 388 -22.81 -3.38 -29.34
CA GLU A 388 -22.01 -2.38 -30.04
C GLU A 388 -21.06 -1.66 -29.06
N ASP A 389 -21.56 -1.28 -27.88
CA ASP A 389 -20.75 -0.64 -26.84
C ASP A 389 -19.72 -1.63 -26.28
N ALA A 390 -20.08 -2.90 -26.13
CA ALA A 390 -19.15 -3.95 -25.73
C ALA A 390 -18.02 -4.14 -26.77
N LEU A 391 -18.35 -4.16 -28.07
CA LEU A 391 -17.36 -4.26 -29.14
C LEU A 391 -16.43 -3.04 -29.18
N SER A 392 -16.98 -1.84 -29.00
CA SER A 392 -16.21 -0.60 -28.92
C SER A 392 -15.24 -0.63 -27.73
N LEU A 393 -15.73 -1.00 -26.55
CA LEU A 393 -14.93 -1.07 -25.33
C LEU A 393 -13.86 -2.17 -25.40
N SER A 394 -14.17 -3.30 -26.04
CA SER A 394 -13.20 -4.36 -26.30
C SER A 394 -12.07 -3.89 -27.21
N LYS A 395 -12.36 -3.04 -28.19
CA LYS A 395 -11.35 -2.44 -29.07
C LYS A 395 -10.48 -1.47 -28.29
N GLU A 396 -11.08 -0.60 -27.46
CA GLU A 396 -10.34 0.33 -26.63
C GLU A 396 -9.44 -0.39 -25.60
N LEU A 397 -9.93 -1.48 -24.99
CA LEU A 397 -9.13 -2.34 -24.10
C LEU A 397 -7.93 -2.96 -24.82
N HIS A 398 -8.10 -3.37 -26.08
CA HIS A 398 -6.99 -3.86 -26.89
C HIS A 398 -5.98 -2.76 -27.21
N ASP A 399 -6.46 -1.61 -27.68
CA ASP A 399 -5.62 -0.48 -28.11
C ASP A 399 -4.86 0.15 -26.93
N LYS A 400 -5.50 0.28 -25.75
CA LYS A 400 -4.93 0.93 -24.56
C LYS A 400 -4.12 -0.03 -23.67
N HIS A 401 -4.53 -1.29 -23.57
CA HIS A 401 -3.98 -2.24 -22.59
C HIS A 401 -3.44 -3.54 -23.22
N GLY A 402 -3.51 -3.71 -24.53
CA GLY A 402 -3.05 -4.91 -25.24
C GLY A 402 -3.88 -6.17 -24.96
N ILE A 403 -5.08 -6.03 -24.37
CA ILE A 403 -5.90 -7.16 -23.94
C ILE A 403 -6.74 -7.65 -25.11
N ILE A 404 -6.59 -8.92 -25.47
CA ILE A 404 -7.43 -9.58 -26.47
C ILE A 404 -8.57 -10.26 -25.74
N ILE A 405 -9.79 -9.79 -25.98
CA ILE A 405 -10.98 -10.38 -25.38
C ILE A 405 -11.57 -11.38 -26.38
N PRO A 406 -11.82 -12.63 -25.97
CA PRO A 406 -12.45 -13.62 -26.85
C PRO A 406 -13.77 -13.08 -27.39
N GLN A 407 -14.04 -13.26 -28.69
CA GLN A 407 -15.36 -12.94 -29.24
C GLN A 407 -16.43 -13.74 -28.49
N PHE A 408 -17.28 -13.04 -27.75
CA PHE A 408 -18.38 -13.65 -27.02
C PHE A 408 -19.42 -14.11 -28.04
N LYS A 409 -19.52 -15.42 -28.26
CA LYS A 409 -20.71 -15.96 -28.91
C LYS A 409 -21.83 -15.91 -27.88
N TYR A 410 -22.75 -14.95 -28.05
CA TYR A 410 -24.02 -14.97 -27.34
C TYR A 410 -24.70 -16.32 -27.65
N VAL A 411 -24.62 -17.26 -26.71
CA VAL A 411 -25.45 -18.46 -26.78
C VAL A 411 -26.83 -17.97 -26.42
N LYS A 412 -27.62 -17.66 -27.45
CA LYS A 412 -29.06 -17.47 -27.29
C LYS A 412 -29.57 -18.73 -26.57
N ASN A 413 -29.97 -18.58 -25.32
CA ASN A 413 -30.89 -19.55 -24.75
C ASN A 413 -32.20 -19.31 -25.48
N ASP A 414 -32.40 -20.06 -26.57
CA ASP A 414 -33.71 -20.23 -27.17
C ASP A 414 -34.57 -20.89 -26.10
N SER A 415 -35.41 -20.07 -25.46
CA SER A 415 -36.57 -20.50 -24.69
C SER A 415 -37.65 -21.02 -25.62
#